data_AF-A0EVF0-F1
#
_entry.id   AF-A0EVF0-F1
#
_cell.length_a   1.000
_cell.length_b   1.000
_cell.length_c   1.000
_cell.angle_alpha   90.00
_cell.angle_beta   90.00
_cell.angle_gamma   90.00
#
_symmetry.space_group_name_H-M   'P 1'
#
loop_
_entity.id
_entity.type
_entity.pdbx_description
1 polymer ?
#
loop_
_entity_poly.entity_id
_entity_poly.type
_entity_poly.pdbx_seq_one_letter_code
_entity_poly.pdbx_strand_id
1 'polypeptide(L)'
;AAQKTTRCTHDTQNTAVPITCNFPKCGHVISWRIRSGKINLVDHALKHSKKKFLKCHECKNKAKEIKTIRSMRYHYQTSHKGMKMTGYGVSTLPLKDPDFRKLLHDCFGDQLDAFNEE
;
A
#
# COMPACT_ATOMS: atom_id res chain seq x y z
N ALA A 1 27.06 43.23 0.40
CA ALA A 1 27.18 42.03 -0.45
C ALA A 1 26.90 40.78 0.39
N ALA A 2 26.06 39.88 -0.15
CA ALA A 2 25.80 38.49 0.28
C ALA A 2 25.30 38.24 1.72
N GLN A 3 23.98 38.34 1.91
CA GLN A 3 23.28 37.66 3.00
C GLN A 3 23.31 36.15 2.71
N LYS A 4 23.97 35.37 3.58
CA LYS A 4 23.96 33.90 3.50
C LYS A 4 22.58 33.40 3.92
N THR A 5 21.74 33.10 2.95
CA THR A 5 20.51 32.34 3.13
C THR A 5 20.86 30.92 3.59
N THR A 6 20.73 30.66 4.88
CA THR A 6 20.68 29.30 5.43
C THR A 6 19.45 28.63 4.84
N ARG A 7 19.62 27.81 3.80
CA ARG A 7 18.60 26.87 3.36
C ARG A 7 18.33 25.93 4.53
N CYS A 8 17.17 26.07 5.17
CA CYS A 8 16.58 24.97 5.93
C CYS A 8 16.28 23.86 4.92
N THR A 9 17.22 22.93 4.76
CA THR A 9 16.91 21.62 4.22
C THR A 9 15.97 20.96 5.23
N HIS A 10 14.67 20.95 4.91
CA HIS A 10 13.73 20.02 5.54
C HIS A 10 14.26 18.61 5.26
N ASP A 11 15.09 18.09 6.16
CA ASP A 11 15.32 16.67 6.29
C ASP A 11 13.98 16.12 6.82
N THR A 12 13.06 15.83 5.89
CA THR A 12 11.80 15.16 6.21
C THR A 12 12.18 13.76 6.65
N GLN A 13 12.44 13.63 7.95
CA GLN A 13 12.92 12.41 8.57
C GLN A 13 12.03 11.24 8.10
N ASN A 14 12.65 10.25 7.47
CA ASN A 14 12.02 8.99 7.07
C ASN A 14 11.75 8.12 8.31
N THR A 15 11.24 8.73 9.38
CA THR A 15 10.98 8.09 10.67
C THR A 15 9.84 7.12 10.49
N ALA A 16 10.09 5.86 10.84
CA ALA A 16 9.07 4.84 10.73
C ALA A 16 8.06 5.02 11.88
N VAL A 17 6.83 5.36 11.56
CA VAL A 17 5.73 5.43 12.53
C VAL A 17 5.10 4.04 12.64
N PRO A 18 5.03 3.44 13.84
CA PRO A 18 4.34 2.17 14.01
C PRO A 18 2.83 2.36 13.89
N ILE A 19 2.20 1.66 12.94
CA ILE A 19 0.75 1.61 12.77
C ILE A 19 0.27 0.22 13.15
N THR A 20 -0.61 0.14 14.14
CA THR A 20 -1.14 -1.15 14.60
C THR A 20 -2.43 -1.48 13.89
N CYS A 21 -2.52 -2.72 13.40
CA CYS A 21 -3.74 -3.23 12.81
C CYS A 21 -4.76 -3.61 13.90
N ASN A 22 -5.92 -2.95 13.86
CA ASN A 22 -7.06 -3.12 14.75
C ASN A 22 -8.01 -4.26 14.32
N PHE A 23 -7.72 -4.93 13.19
CA PHE A 23 -8.56 -6.02 12.70
C PHE A 23 -8.62 -7.15 13.75
N PRO A 24 -9.79 -7.79 13.98
CA PRO A 24 -9.96 -8.78 15.04
C PRO A 24 -8.90 -9.88 14.98
N LYS A 25 -8.16 -10.07 16.09
CA LYS A 25 -7.08 -11.06 16.24
C LYS A 25 -5.85 -10.85 15.35
N CYS A 26 -5.66 -9.66 14.75
CA CYS A 26 -4.46 -9.39 13.97
C CYS A 26 -3.30 -8.85 14.82
N GLY A 27 -3.47 -7.70 15.49
CA GLY A 27 -2.45 -7.08 16.35
C GLY A 27 -1.13 -6.77 15.65
N HIS A 28 -1.09 -6.76 14.32
CA HIS A 28 0.15 -6.61 13.57
C HIS A 28 0.58 -5.15 13.50
N VAL A 29 1.84 -4.88 13.86
CA VAL A 29 2.42 -3.55 13.80
C VAL A 29 3.18 -3.38 12.48
N ILE A 30 2.78 -2.37 11.71
CA ILE A 30 3.39 -2.02 10.43
C ILE A 30 4.24 -0.78 10.63
N SER A 31 5.54 -0.89 10.35
CA SER A 31 6.43 0.26 10.27
C SER A 31 6.11 1.09 9.03
N TRP A 32 5.30 2.14 9.20
CA TRP A 32 4.91 3.04 8.13
C TRP A 32 5.97 4.11 7.90
N ARG A 33 6.25 4.40 6.62
CA ARG A 33 7.18 5.45 6.18
C ARG A 33 6.48 6.30 5.14
N ILE A 34 6.73 7.61 5.11
CA ILE A 34 6.04 8.54 4.19
C ILE A 34 6.12 8.07 2.72
N ARG A 35 7.30 7.65 2.25
CA ARG A 35 7.51 7.27 0.83
C ARG A 35 7.01 5.88 0.45
N SER A 36 6.96 4.94 1.38
CA SER A 36 6.77 3.50 1.07
C SER A 36 5.77 2.79 1.97
N GLY A 37 5.22 3.48 2.97
CA GLY A 37 4.35 2.90 4.00
C GLY A 37 2.97 2.57 3.48
N LYS A 38 2.42 3.41 2.57
CA LYS A 38 1.07 3.23 2.01
C LYS A 38 0.89 1.84 1.38
N ILE A 39 1.86 1.34 0.62
CA ILE A 39 1.76 0.01 0.00
C ILE A 39 1.77 -1.12 1.04
N ASN A 40 2.49 -0.97 2.16
CA ASN A 40 2.55 -1.99 3.21
C ASN A 40 1.24 -2.05 4.01
N LEU A 41 0.62 -0.90 4.30
CA LEU A 41 -0.70 -0.85 4.92
C LEU A 41 -1.73 -1.55 4.05
N VAL A 42 -1.72 -1.24 2.76
CA VAL A 42 -2.66 -1.82 1.80
C VAL A 42 -2.42 -3.32 1.60
N ASP A 43 -1.17 -3.73 1.40
CA ASP A 43 -0.81 -5.15 1.26
C ASP A 43 -1.24 -5.95 2.50
N HIS A 44 -1.12 -5.35 3.69
CA HIS A 44 -1.62 -5.93 4.93
C HIS A 44 -3.15 -6.02 4.97
N ALA A 45 -3.86 -4.92 4.73
CA ALA A 45 -5.32 -4.90 4.76
C ALA A 45 -5.92 -5.93 3.79
N LEU A 46 -5.33 -6.05 2.60
CA LEU A 46 -5.69 -7.06 1.61
C LEU A 46 -5.60 -8.51 2.12
N LYS A 47 -4.78 -8.80 3.15
CA LYS A 47 -4.72 -10.13 3.79
C LYS A 47 -5.99 -10.46 4.56
N HIS A 48 -6.68 -9.46 5.09
CA HIS A 48 -7.95 -9.61 5.82
C HIS A 48 -9.16 -9.64 4.88
N SER A 49 -9.01 -9.13 3.67
CA SER A 49 -10.06 -9.23 2.66
C SER A 49 -10.34 -10.68 2.24
N LYS A 50 -11.62 -11.04 2.21
CA LYS A 50 -12.12 -12.22 1.50
C LYS A 50 -12.26 -11.96 0.00
N LYS A 51 -12.51 -10.72 -0.40
CA LYS A 51 -12.62 -10.27 -1.80
C LYS A 51 -11.23 -10.09 -2.39
N LYS A 52 -11.00 -10.64 -3.58
CA LYS A 52 -9.74 -10.46 -4.29
C LYS A 52 -9.84 -9.23 -5.19
N PHE A 53 -9.23 -8.13 -4.74
CA PHE A 53 -9.22 -6.87 -5.48
C PHE A 53 -8.21 -6.83 -6.63
N LEU A 54 -7.18 -7.68 -6.58
CA LEU A 54 -6.11 -7.70 -7.58
C LEU A 54 -6.36 -8.84 -8.57
N LYS A 55 -6.43 -8.51 -9.86
CA LYS A 55 -6.60 -9.49 -10.94
C LYS A 55 -5.50 -9.26 -11.96
N CYS A 56 -4.79 -10.32 -12.35
CA CYS A 56 -3.79 -10.24 -13.40
C CYS A 56 -4.46 -10.19 -14.77
N HIS A 57 -4.20 -9.13 -15.54
CA HIS A 57 -4.72 -8.95 -16.90
C HIS A 57 -3.88 -9.66 -17.97
N GLU A 58 -2.62 -9.97 -17.69
CA GLU A 58 -1.69 -10.60 -18.64
C GLU A 58 -1.89 -12.14 -18.75
N CYS A 59 -2.65 -12.73 -17.83
CA CYS A 59 -2.96 -14.15 -17.84
C CYS A 59 -3.99 -14.50 -18.93
N LYS A 60 -3.53 -15.16 -20.01
CA LYS A 60 -4.34 -15.49 -21.20
C LYS A 60 -5.58 -16.36 -20.94
N ASN A 61 -5.59 -17.18 -19.89
CA ASN A 61 -6.62 -18.23 -19.73
C ASN A 61 -7.68 -17.92 -18.67
N LYS A 62 -7.30 -17.31 -17.56
CA LYS A 62 -8.20 -16.81 -16.49
C LYS A 62 -7.47 -15.67 -15.81
N ALA A 63 -8.11 -14.50 -15.68
CA ALA A 63 -7.53 -13.39 -14.95
C ALA A 63 -7.19 -13.86 -13.53
N LYS A 64 -5.90 -14.10 -13.25
CA LYS A 64 -5.50 -14.73 -12.00
C LYS A 64 -5.76 -13.76 -10.87
N GLU A 65 -6.70 -14.09 -10.02
CA GLU A 65 -7.02 -13.28 -8.87
C GLU A 65 -5.99 -13.52 -7.77
N ILE A 66 -5.38 -12.45 -7.28
CA ILE A 66 -4.31 -12.51 -6.31
C ILE A 66 -4.70 -11.72 -5.07
N LYS A 67 -4.31 -12.25 -3.90
CA LYS A 67 -4.70 -11.70 -2.61
C LYS A 67 -3.96 -10.40 -2.29
N THR A 68 -2.65 -10.33 -2.53
CA THR A 68 -1.81 -9.19 -2.12
C THR A 68 -0.90 -8.69 -3.25
N ILE A 69 -0.40 -7.45 -3.12
CA ILE A 69 0.44 -6.82 -4.15
C ILE A 69 1.80 -7.52 -4.22
N ARG A 70 2.34 -7.97 -3.08
CA ARG A 70 3.57 -8.78 -3.06
C ARG A 70 3.40 -10.09 -3.82
N SER A 71 2.28 -10.78 -3.63
CA SER A 71 1.97 -11.99 -4.39
C SER A 71 1.79 -11.69 -5.89
N MET A 72 1.26 -10.52 -6.25
CA MET A 72 1.15 -10.09 -7.65
C MET A 72 2.54 -9.88 -8.27
N ARG A 73 3.45 -9.22 -7.55
CA ARG A 73 4.84 -9.06 -7.98
C ARG A 73 5.54 -10.40 -8.21
N TYR A 74 5.39 -11.32 -7.27
CA TYR A 74 5.94 -12.67 -7.40
C TYR A 74 5.33 -13.43 -8.60
N HIS A 75 4.02 -13.28 -8.82
CA HIS A 75 3.36 -13.86 -9.99
C HIS A 75 3.90 -13.30 -11.30
N TYR A 76 4.11 -11.99 -11.43
CA TYR A 76 4.74 -11.41 -12.62
C TYR A 76 6.16 -11.94 -12.83
N GLN A 77 6.98 -12.02 -11.77
CA GLN A 77 8.35 -12.54 -11.86
C GLN A 77 8.42 -14.00 -12.33
N THR A 78 7.43 -14.82 -11.97
CA THR A 78 7.43 -16.26 -12.27
C THR A 78 6.68 -16.59 -13.56
N SER A 79 5.53 -15.96 -13.77
CA SER A 79 4.57 -16.29 -14.84
C SER A 79 4.63 -15.33 -16.03
N HIS A 80 5.16 -14.11 -15.84
CA HIS A 80 5.29 -13.08 -16.87
C HIS A 80 6.75 -12.60 -16.95
N LYS A 81 7.69 -13.54 -17.05
CA LYS A 81 9.13 -13.24 -17.13
C LYS A 81 9.42 -12.25 -18.25
N GLY A 82 10.08 -11.14 -17.90
CA GLY A 82 10.44 -10.07 -18.83
C GLY A 82 9.37 -8.98 -19.01
N MET A 83 8.16 -9.15 -18.49
CA MET A 83 7.14 -8.10 -18.51
C MET A 83 7.24 -7.21 -17.26
N LYS A 84 7.06 -5.90 -17.45
CA LYS A 84 6.96 -4.96 -16.33
C LYS A 84 5.58 -5.06 -15.70
N MET A 85 5.53 -5.20 -14.38
CA MET A 85 4.29 -5.11 -13.62
C MET A 85 3.81 -3.65 -13.60
N THR A 86 2.73 -3.34 -14.31
CA THR A 86 2.05 -2.05 -14.34
C THR A 86 0.63 -2.20 -13.78
N GLY A 87 0.01 -1.14 -13.27
CA GLY A 87 -1.39 -1.20 -12.83
C GLY A 87 -1.65 -1.69 -11.39
N TYR A 88 -0.61 -1.97 -10.58
CA TYR A 88 -0.76 -2.45 -9.19
C TYR A 88 0.04 -1.62 -8.17
N GLY A 89 0.24 -0.33 -8.45
CA GLY A 89 0.88 0.62 -7.53
C GLY A 89 -0.12 1.24 -6.56
N VAL A 90 0.35 2.08 -5.63
CA VAL A 90 -0.52 2.81 -4.69
C VAL A 90 -1.56 3.65 -5.44
N SER A 91 -1.18 4.24 -6.58
CA SER A 91 -2.05 5.07 -7.41
C SER A 91 -3.16 4.30 -8.14
N THR A 92 -3.05 2.97 -8.23
CA THR A 92 -4.02 2.12 -8.94
C THR A 92 -4.87 1.30 -8.00
N LEU A 93 -4.74 1.56 -6.69
CA LEU A 93 -5.58 0.96 -5.68
C LEU A 93 -7.03 1.41 -5.87
N PRO A 94 -8.00 0.52 -5.62
CA PRO A 94 -9.41 0.86 -5.71
C PRO A 94 -9.85 1.66 -4.48
N LEU A 95 -9.23 2.82 -4.22
CA LEU A 95 -9.58 3.73 -3.13
C LEU A 95 -11.01 4.28 -3.25
N LYS A 96 -11.62 4.18 -4.44
CA LYS A 96 -13.03 4.52 -4.68
C LYS A 96 -13.99 3.38 -4.37
N ASP A 97 -13.50 2.14 -4.25
CA ASP A 97 -14.35 0.98 -3.92
C ASP A 97 -14.69 1.03 -2.41
N PRO A 98 -15.98 1.05 -2.05
CA PRO A 98 -16.42 1.20 -0.67
C PRO A 98 -16.00 0.01 0.20
N ASP A 99 -15.93 -1.21 -0.35
CA ASP A 99 -15.47 -2.39 0.38
C ASP A 99 -13.99 -2.25 0.73
N PHE A 100 -13.19 -1.73 -0.21
CA PHE A 100 -11.77 -1.52 0.00
C PHE A 100 -11.49 -0.42 1.03
N ARG A 101 -12.25 0.69 1.00
CA ARG A 101 -12.15 1.74 2.03
C ARG A 101 -12.55 1.22 3.40
N LYS A 102 -13.66 0.49 3.47
CA LYS A 102 -14.12 -0.14 4.71
C LYS A 102 -13.07 -1.09 5.26
N LEU A 103 -12.45 -1.91 4.42
CA LEU A 103 -11.38 -2.82 4.84
C LEU A 103 -10.17 -2.08 5.43
N LEU A 104 -9.75 -0.97 4.80
CA LEU A 104 -8.66 -0.14 5.32
C LEU A 104 -9.03 0.49 6.67
N HIS A 105 -10.26 0.98 6.79
CA HIS A 105 -10.80 1.51 8.03
C HIS A 105 -10.92 0.44 9.13
N ASP A 106 -11.37 -0.77 8.81
CA ASP A 106 -11.43 -1.89 9.78
C ASP A 106 -10.02 -2.31 10.27
N CYS A 107 -9.00 -2.11 9.43
CA CYS A 107 -7.62 -2.40 9.81
C CYS A 107 -6.96 -1.27 10.59
N PHE A 108 -7.14 -0.02 10.18
CA PHE A 108 -6.33 1.10 10.70
C PHE A 108 -7.18 2.22 11.29
N GLY A 109 -8.45 2.30 10.93
CA GLY A 109 -9.38 3.34 11.38
C GLY A 109 -8.89 4.74 11.02
N ASP A 110 -9.11 5.66 11.94
CA ASP A 110 -8.74 7.08 11.84
C ASP A 110 -7.22 7.29 11.82
N GLN A 111 -6.41 6.26 12.11
CA GLN A 111 -4.96 6.35 11.96
C GLN A 111 -4.61 6.74 10.52
N LEU A 112 -5.42 6.38 9.51
CA LEU A 112 -5.18 6.76 8.12
C LEU A 112 -5.45 8.24 7.80
N ASP A 113 -6.40 8.87 8.49
CA ASP A 113 -6.78 10.27 8.23
C ASP A 113 -5.69 11.25 8.68
N ALA A 114 -4.96 10.91 9.75
CA ALA A 114 -3.77 11.63 10.19
C ALA A 114 -2.60 11.67 9.17
N PHE A 115 -2.70 10.93 8.04
CA PHE A 115 -1.66 10.84 7.01
C PHE A 115 -2.09 11.36 5.64
N ASN A 116 -3.29 11.94 5.53
CA ASN A 116 -3.77 12.63 4.32
C ASN A 116 -3.58 14.16 4.37
N GLU A 117 -3.09 14.71 5.48
CA GLU A 117 -2.67 16.11 5.58
C GLU A 117 -1.21 16.25 5.13
N GLU A 118 -1.06 16.71 3.87
CA GLU A 118 0.11 17.29 3.15
C GLU A 118 1.37 16.43 2.88
#